data_AF-A0A2T6CN67-F1
#
_entry.id   AF-A0A2T6CN67-F1
#
_cell.length_a   1.000
_cell.length_b   1.000
_cell.length_c   1.000
_cell.angle_alpha   90.00
_cell.angle_beta   90.00
_cell.angle_gamma   90.00
#
_symmetry.space_group_name_H-M   'P 1'
#
loop_
_entity.id
_entity.type
_entity.pdbx_description
1 polymer ?
#
loop_
_entity_poly.entity_id
_entity_poly.type
_entity_poly.pdbx_seq_one_letter_code
_entity_poly.pdbx_strand_id
1 'polypeptide(L)'
;MVRSLRSFLTVLVFAVAATSSFGFDASRLADAVRKADVVEVDHFDGRKIQVIRVTDAAWQERLAQTLNHGDYRRQPDCLCNAPQVRLLREGKILATFSVHHGKMVRVCIGSGLTHDYQVGEEVGGALEKRLAEKLPPPAAASGRDSQPQGS
;
A
#
# COMPACT_ATOMS: atom_id res chain seq x y z
N MET A 1 -4.60 -73.59 13.56
CA MET A 1 -5.52 -72.80 14.39
C MET A 1 -4.78 -71.60 14.97
N VAL A 2 -5.32 -70.41 14.70
CA VAL A 2 -5.26 -69.18 15.52
C VAL A 2 -3.92 -68.43 15.70
N ARG A 3 -3.81 -67.34 14.90
CA ARG A 3 -3.44 -65.94 15.22
C ARG A 3 -2.17 -65.66 16.06
N SER A 4 -1.28 -64.83 15.52
CA SER A 4 -0.74 -63.73 16.31
C SER A 4 -0.59 -62.45 15.49
N LEU A 5 -1.09 -61.38 16.09
CA LEU A 5 -1.41 -60.09 15.51
C LEU A 5 -0.17 -59.32 15.04
N ARG A 6 -0.30 -58.72 13.86
CA ARG A 6 0.54 -57.63 13.38
C ARG A 6 0.32 -56.41 14.30
N SER A 7 1.31 -56.05 15.11
CA SER A 7 1.35 -54.74 15.76
C SER A 7 1.71 -53.68 14.72
N PHE A 8 0.69 -53.06 14.14
CA PHE A 8 0.84 -51.75 13.49
C PHE A 8 0.85 -50.70 14.59
N LEU A 9 2.05 -50.25 14.96
CA LEU A 9 2.20 -49.06 15.79
C LEU A 9 1.98 -47.85 14.87
N THR A 10 0.75 -47.36 14.82
CA THR A 10 0.38 -46.13 14.13
C THR A 10 1.03 -44.96 14.85
N VAL A 11 2.17 -44.48 14.35
CA VAL A 11 2.75 -43.21 14.78
C VAL A 11 1.86 -42.10 14.20
N LEU A 12 0.96 -41.57 15.04
CA LEU A 12 0.23 -40.34 14.79
C LEU A 12 1.22 -39.18 14.82
N VAL A 13 1.81 -38.88 13.65
CA VAL A 13 2.50 -37.62 13.43
C VAL A 13 1.43 -36.54 13.36
N PHE A 14 1.18 -35.88 14.49
CA PHE A 14 0.49 -34.60 14.48
C PHE A 14 1.40 -33.60 13.77
N ALA A 15 1.22 -33.46 12.45
CA ALA A 15 1.65 -32.28 11.73
C ALA A 15 0.82 -31.12 12.29
N VAL A 16 1.35 -30.48 13.34
CA VAL A 16 0.97 -29.12 13.66
C VAL A 16 1.41 -28.30 12.46
N ALA A 17 0.50 -28.10 11.51
CA ALA A 17 0.63 -27.08 10.51
C ALA A 17 0.76 -25.77 11.30
N ALA A 18 2.00 -25.30 11.44
CA ALA A 18 2.25 -23.92 11.76
C ALA A 18 1.62 -23.14 10.62
N THR A 19 0.36 -22.74 10.79
CA THR A 19 -0.21 -21.62 10.06
C THR A 19 0.61 -20.42 10.50
N SER A 20 1.76 -20.23 9.86
CA SER A 20 2.47 -18.97 9.86
C SER A 20 1.47 -17.96 9.33
N SER A 21 0.80 -17.27 10.25
CA SER A 21 0.19 -15.98 9.98
C SER A 21 1.31 -15.14 9.38
N PHE A 22 1.32 -15.05 8.05
CA PHE A 22 2.11 -14.07 7.32
C PHE A 22 1.52 -12.70 7.68
N GLY A 23 1.80 -12.25 8.90
CA GLY A 23 1.44 -10.94 9.38
C GLY A 23 2.23 -9.93 8.56
N PHE A 24 1.51 -9.00 7.94
CA PHE A 24 2.13 -7.80 7.42
C PHE A 24 2.90 -7.12 8.56
N ASP A 25 4.15 -6.75 8.28
CA ASP A 25 5.04 -6.13 9.26
C ASP A 25 5.21 -4.64 8.92
N ALA A 26 4.46 -3.81 9.62
CA ALA A 26 4.47 -2.35 9.48
C ALA A 26 5.88 -1.76 9.64
N SER A 27 6.68 -2.35 10.54
CA SER A 27 8.03 -1.89 10.82
C SER A 27 8.97 -2.08 9.62
N ARG A 28 8.81 -3.17 8.86
CA ARG A 28 9.57 -3.42 7.62
C ARG A 28 9.23 -2.42 6.54
N LEU A 29 7.96 -2.04 6.41
CA LEU A 29 7.54 -1.04 5.43
C LEU A 29 8.07 0.35 5.80
N ALA A 30 7.97 0.73 7.08
CA ALA A 30 8.55 1.97 7.59
C ALA A 30 10.08 2.03 7.38
N ASP A 31 10.78 0.94 7.65
CA ASP A 31 12.22 0.83 7.40
C ASP A 31 12.58 0.91 5.92
N ALA A 32 11.74 0.37 5.03
CA ALA A 32 11.92 0.53 3.60
C ALA A 32 11.78 1.99 3.17
N VAL A 33 10.87 2.76 3.79
CA VAL A 33 10.74 4.21 3.54
C VAL A 33 11.98 4.95 4.00
N ARG A 34 12.48 4.69 5.21
CA ARG A 34 13.71 5.32 5.72
C ARG A 34 14.94 5.00 4.88
N LYS A 35 14.96 3.83 4.25
CA LYS A 35 16.03 3.40 3.37
C LYS A 35 15.90 3.95 1.95
N ALA A 36 14.73 4.41 1.53
CA ALA A 36 14.54 4.87 0.16
C ALA A 36 15.31 6.18 -0.09
N ASP A 37 16.05 6.25 -1.19
CA ASP A 37 16.62 7.50 -1.69
C ASP A 37 15.54 8.34 -2.38
N VAL A 38 14.58 7.65 -3.01
CA VAL A 38 13.47 8.26 -3.76
C VAL A 38 12.17 7.52 -3.43
N VAL A 39 11.11 8.28 -3.16
CA VAL A 39 9.73 7.80 -3.13
C VAL A 39 9.05 8.24 -4.42
N GLU A 40 8.68 7.29 -5.27
CA GLU A 40 7.88 7.52 -6.47
C GLU A 40 6.41 7.28 -6.17
N VAL A 41 5.55 8.21 -6.57
CA VAL A 41 4.10 8.09 -6.44
C VAL A 41 3.46 8.25 -7.81
N ASP A 42 2.83 7.19 -8.29
CA ASP A 42 2.02 7.19 -9.51
C ASP A 42 0.65 7.78 -9.16
N HIS A 43 0.33 8.96 -9.67
CA HIS A 43 -0.95 9.63 -9.46
C HIS A 43 -1.72 9.72 -10.78
N PHE A 44 -2.96 9.23 -10.79
CA PHE A 44 -3.86 9.37 -11.93
C PHE A 44 -4.72 10.63 -11.77
N ASP A 45 -4.54 11.61 -12.66
CA ASP A 45 -5.24 12.91 -12.62
C ASP A 45 -6.59 12.91 -13.36
N GLY A 46 -7.10 11.73 -13.75
CA GLY A 46 -8.28 11.58 -14.59
C GLY A 46 -7.98 11.51 -16.09
N ARG A 47 -6.75 11.81 -16.53
CA ARG A 47 -6.35 11.76 -17.95
C ARG A 47 -5.11 10.91 -18.19
N LYS A 48 -4.12 10.97 -17.30
CA LYS A 48 -2.86 10.23 -17.40
C LYS A 48 -2.30 9.89 -16.03
N ILE A 49 -1.38 8.93 -16.00
CA ILE A 49 -0.57 8.65 -14.82
C ILE A 49 0.61 9.64 -14.81
N GLN A 50 0.77 10.37 -13.73
CA GLN A 50 1.92 11.22 -13.44
C GLN A 50 2.77 10.54 -12.38
N VAL A 51 4.09 10.47 -12.61
CA VAL A 51 5.04 9.93 -11.63
C VAL A 51 5.66 11.10 -10.88
N ILE A 52 5.41 11.18 -9.57
CA ILE A 52 5.95 12.22 -8.69
C ILE A 52 7.08 11.62 -7.87
N ARG A 53 8.26 12.24 -7.94
CA ARG A 53 9.47 11.82 -7.22
C ARG A 53 9.69 12.70 -6.00
N VAL A 54 9.81 12.09 -4.83
CA VAL A 54 10.05 12.76 -3.55
C VAL A 54 11.35 12.26 -2.94
N THR A 55 12.31 13.17 -2.74
CA THR A 55 13.64 12.93 -2.13
C THR A 55 13.80 13.67 -0.80
N ASP A 56 12.70 14.18 -0.25
CA ASP A 56 12.68 14.96 1.00
C ASP A 56 12.75 14.00 2.20
N ALA A 57 13.94 13.89 2.80
CA ALA A 57 14.20 12.98 3.91
C ALA A 57 13.32 13.27 5.15
N ALA A 58 13.01 14.54 5.44
CA ALA A 58 12.17 14.90 6.57
C ALA A 58 10.72 14.46 6.34
N TRP A 59 10.24 14.57 5.10
CA TRP A 59 8.93 14.05 4.71
C TRP A 59 8.89 12.51 4.74
N GLN A 60 9.95 11.85 4.23
CA GLN A 60 10.07 10.39 4.26
C GLN A 60 10.06 9.85 5.70
N GLU A 61 10.77 10.49 6.63
CA GLU A 61 10.75 10.08 8.04
C GLU A 61 9.35 10.24 8.66
N ARG A 62 8.63 11.32 8.36
CA ARG A 62 7.23 11.47 8.81
C ARG A 62 6.35 10.35 8.25
N LEU A 63 6.48 10.03 6.96
CA LEU A 63 5.76 8.92 6.34
C LEU A 63 6.08 7.58 7.01
N ALA A 64 7.36 7.33 7.30
CA ALA A 64 7.81 6.12 7.99
C ALA A 64 7.20 6.03 9.40
N GLN A 65 7.14 7.13 10.14
CA GLN A 65 6.51 7.18 11.47
C GLN A 65 5.01 6.90 11.39
N THR A 66 4.30 7.49 10.43
CA THR A 66 2.86 7.23 10.24
C THR A 66 2.61 5.76 9.90
N LEU A 67 3.42 5.17 9.02
CA LEU A 67 3.34 3.75 8.70
C LEU A 67 3.71 2.87 9.91
N ASN A 68 4.66 3.26 10.75
CA ASN A 68 5.05 2.45 11.90
C ASN A 68 4.02 2.47 13.04
N HIS A 69 3.24 3.54 13.17
CA HIS A 69 2.25 3.71 14.23
C HIS A 69 0.80 3.47 13.79
N GLY A 70 0.58 3.13 12.51
CA GLY A 70 -0.76 2.87 11.98
C GLY A 70 -1.44 1.68 12.65
N ASP A 71 -2.76 1.74 12.83
CA ASP A 71 -3.58 0.61 13.26
C ASP A 71 -3.93 -0.26 12.06
N TYR A 72 -3.13 -1.32 11.81
CA TYR A 72 -3.28 -2.20 10.65
C TYR A 72 -4.43 -3.20 10.82
N ARG A 73 -5.67 -2.71 10.73
CA ARG A 73 -6.86 -3.55 10.64
C ARG A 73 -7.10 -3.98 9.20
N ARG A 74 -7.14 -5.29 8.97
CA ARG A 74 -7.46 -5.86 7.67
C ARG A 74 -8.89 -5.48 7.26
N GLN A 75 -9.05 -5.01 6.03
CA GLN A 75 -10.34 -4.69 5.43
C GLN A 75 -10.66 -5.65 4.28
N PRO A 76 -11.94 -5.75 3.86
CA PRO A 76 -12.30 -6.40 2.60
C PRO A 76 -11.54 -5.76 1.43
N ASP A 77 -11.09 -6.59 0.50
CA ASP A 77 -10.27 -6.13 -0.62
C ASP A 77 -11.05 -5.16 -1.53
N CYS A 78 -10.50 -3.97 -1.75
CA CYS A 78 -11.06 -2.92 -2.60
C CYS A 78 -10.43 -2.96 -4.00
N LEU A 79 -11.18 -3.35 -5.04
CA LEU A 79 -10.65 -3.48 -6.41
C LEU A 79 -10.64 -2.16 -7.20
N CYS A 80 -10.24 -1.05 -6.58
CA CYS A 80 -10.14 0.25 -7.26
C CYS A 80 -8.71 0.59 -7.69
N ASN A 81 -8.58 1.39 -8.74
CA ASN A 81 -7.30 1.96 -9.15
C ASN A 81 -6.86 2.97 -8.09
N ALA A 82 -5.73 2.68 -7.44
CA ALA A 82 -5.14 3.55 -6.42
C ALA A 82 -3.75 4.00 -6.85
N PRO A 83 -3.31 5.19 -6.40
CA PRO A 83 -1.94 5.62 -6.61
C PRO A 83 -0.97 4.59 -6.03
N GLN A 84 0.00 4.20 -6.85
CA GLN A 84 1.06 3.26 -6.47
C GLN A 84 2.25 4.04 -5.95
N VAL A 85 2.77 3.64 -4.80
CA VAL A 85 3.97 4.18 -4.18
C VAL A 85 5.09 3.15 -4.32
N ARG A 86 6.19 3.54 -4.96
CA ARG A 86 7.42 2.77 -5.10
C ARG A 86 8.52 3.40 -4.25
N LEU A 87 9.18 2.59 -3.44
CA LEU A 87 10.33 2.99 -2.63
C LEU A 87 11.60 2.54 -3.34
N LEU A 88 12.45 3.48 -3.78
CA LEU A 88 13.65 3.15 -4.54
C LEU A 88 14.93 3.48 -3.76
N ARG A 89 15.91 2.60 -3.86
CA ARG A 89 17.31 2.85 -3.44
C ARG A 89 18.24 2.44 -4.55
N GLU A 90 19.15 3.33 -4.96
CA GLU A 90 20.11 3.08 -6.04
C GLU A 90 19.43 2.58 -7.34
N GLY A 91 18.21 3.07 -7.62
CA GLY A 91 17.41 2.65 -8.79
C GLY A 91 16.70 1.30 -8.67
N LYS A 92 16.82 0.59 -7.54
CA LYS A 92 16.12 -0.67 -7.26
C LYS A 92 14.90 -0.43 -6.37
N ILE A 93 13.80 -1.13 -6.66
CA ILE A 93 12.57 -1.08 -5.85
C ILE A 93 12.79 -1.91 -4.57
N LEU A 94 12.69 -1.27 -3.42
CA LEU A 94 12.73 -1.90 -2.10
C LEU A 94 11.37 -2.49 -1.73
N ALA A 95 10.30 -1.71 -1.95
CA ALA A 95 8.93 -2.11 -1.69
C ALA A 95 7.95 -1.27 -2.52
N THR A 96 6.74 -1.82 -2.69
CA THR A 96 5.64 -1.17 -3.37
C THR A 96 4.37 -1.32 -2.55
N PHE A 97 3.61 -0.24 -2.42
CA PHE A 97 2.28 -0.24 -1.81
C PHE A 97 1.37 0.71 -2.58
N SER A 98 0.06 0.62 -2.39
CA SER A 98 -0.90 1.57 -2.98
C SER A 98 -1.79 2.18 -1.90
N VAL A 99 -2.25 3.42 -2.14
CA VAL A 99 -3.08 4.14 -1.16
C VAL A 99 -4.44 4.45 -1.75
N HIS A 100 -5.46 3.72 -1.31
CA HIS A 100 -6.81 3.80 -1.83
C HIS A 100 -7.58 4.91 -1.13
N HIS A 101 -8.18 5.82 -1.91
CA HIS A 101 -9.06 6.91 -1.44
C HIS A 101 -8.47 7.78 -0.32
N GLY A 102 -7.14 7.84 -0.20
CA GLY A 102 -6.50 8.50 0.94
C GLY A 102 -6.94 7.92 2.29
N LYS A 103 -7.31 6.63 2.35
CA LYS A 103 -7.94 5.98 3.53
C LYS A 103 -7.50 4.55 3.81
N MET A 104 -7.00 3.83 2.80
CA MET A 104 -6.48 2.48 2.99
C MET A 104 -5.12 2.32 2.32
N VAL A 105 -4.23 1.54 2.94
CA VAL A 105 -2.95 1.17 2.37
C VAL A 105 -3.03 -0.31 1.98
N ARG A 106 -2.85 -0.59 0.70
CA ARG A 106 -2.68 -1.94 0.18
C ARG A 106 -1.21 -2.25 0.07
N VAL A 107 -0.79 -3.33 0.70
CA VAL A 107 0.60 -3.78 0.64
C VAL A 107 0.69 -5.04 -0.21
N CYS A 108 1.63 -5.04 -1.15
CA CYS A 108 1.95 -6.22 -1.96
C CYS A 108 3.15 -6.93 -1.33
N ILE A 109 2.92 -8.09 -0.70
CA ILE A 109 4.00 -8.93 -0.15
C ILE A 109 4.14 -10.18 -1.00
N GLY A 110 5.28 -10.38 -1.65
CA GLY A 110 5.59 -11.63 -2.37
C GLY A 110 4.63 -11.94 -3.52
N SER A 111 4.22 -13.21 -3.65
CA SER A 111 3.59 -13.85 -4.83
C SER A 111 2.18 -13.36 -5.22
N GLY A 112 1.85 -12.09 -4.99
CA GLY A 112 0.58 -11.49 -5.40
C GLY A 112 -0.50 -11.44 -4.32
N LEU A 113 -0.16 -11.73 -3.05
CA LEU A 113 -1.08 -11.49 -1.94
C LEU A 113 -1.12 -9.99 -1.63
N THR A 114 -2.25 -9.37 -1.96
CA THR A 114 -2.58 -7.99 -1.58
C THR A 114 -3.45 -8.00 -0.34
N HIS A 115 -3.09 -7.21 0.65
CA HIS A 115 -3.92 -7.00 1.84
C HIS A 115 -4.18 -5.51 2.02
N ASP A 116 -5.45 -5.17 2.24
CA ASP A 116 -5.89 -3.81 2.51
C ASP A 116 -5.93 -3.55 4.01
N TYR A 117 -5.25 -2.50 4.43
CA TYR A 117 -5.20 -2.07 5.82
C TYR A 117 -5.75 -0.66 5.97
N GLN A 118 -6.56 -0.45 7.00
CA GLN A 118 -7.09 0.87 7.34
C GLN A 118 -6.02 1.72 8.03
N VAL A 119 -5.04 2.19 7.26
CA VAL A 119 -3.95 3.06 7.74
C VAL A 119 -3.98 4.43 7.05
N GLY A 120 -5.04 4.71 6.29
CA GLY A 120 -4.90 5.67 5.21
C GLY A 120 -5.37 7.08 5.48
N GLU A 121 -6.14 7.47 6.51
CA GLU A 121 -6.44 8.91 6.63
C GLU A 121 -5.18 9.74 6.87
N GLU A 122 -4.25 9.26 7.70
CA GLU A 122 -2.99 9.95 7.93
C GLU A 122 -1.97 9.73 6.81
N VAL A 123 -1.78 8.49 6.33
CA VAL A 123 -0.84 8.18 5.23
C VAL A 123 -1.32 8.79 3.91
N GLY A 124 -2.60 8.62 3.61
CA GLY A 124 -3.28 9.18 2.46
C GLY A 124 -3.31 10.70 2.50
N GLY A 125 -3.67 11.30 3.64
CA GLY A 125 -3.60 12.75 3.80
C GLY A 125 -2.18 13.31 3.63
N ALA A 126 -1.16 12.63 4.17
CA ALA A 126 0.24 13.04 4.02
C ALA A 126 0.73 12.94 2.57
N LEU A 127 0.29 11.92 1.82
CA LEU A 127 0.58 11.76 0.40
C LEU A 127 -0.18 12.80 -0.43
N GLU A 128 -1.50 12.93 -0.26
CA GLU A 128 -2.34 13.87 -1.00
C GLU A 128 -1.87 15.32 -0.83
N LYS A 129 -1.53 15.73 0.39
CA LYS A 129 -0.97 17.06 0.64
C LYS A 129 0.33 17.28 -0.14
N ARG A 130 1.22 16.30 -0.15
CA ARG A 130 2.50 16.39 -0.88
C ARG A 130 2.32 16.36 -2.39
N LEU A 131 1.36 15.57 -2.88
CA LEU A 131 0.99 15.53 -4.29
C LEU A 131 0.41 16.88 -4.72
N ALA A 132 -0.48 17.48 -3.93
CA ALA A 132 -1.06 18.79 -4.21
C ALA A 132 -0.01 19.92 -4.24
N GLU A 133 1.04 19.85 -3.43
CA GLU A 133 2.17 20.81 -3.47
C GLU A 133 3.04 20.66 -4.73
N LYS A 134 3.05 19.49 -5.35
CA LYS A 134 3.91 19.17 -6.51
C LYS A 134 3.15 19.20 -7.84
N LEU A 135 1.84 19.02 -7.81
CA LEU A 135 0.98 19.09 -8.97
C LEU A 135 0.63 20.56 -9.28
N PRO A 136 0.52 20.94 -10.55
CA PRO A 136 -0.07 22.22 -10.92
C PRO A 136 -1.51 22.28 -10.37
N PRO A 137 -2.01 23.47 -9.98
CA PRO A 137 -3.38 23.60 -9.49
C PRO A 137 -4.34 23.01 -10.52
N PRO A 138 -5.42 22.34 -10.10
CA PRO A 138 -6.40 21.80 -11.03
C PRO A 138 -6.83 22.95 -11.93
N ALA A 139 -6.68 22.76 -13.25
CA ALA A 139 -7.11 23.75 -14.22
C ALA A 139 -8.54 24.10 -13.87
N ALA A 140 -8.76 25.34 -13.38
CA ALA A 140 -10.07 25.80 -12.98
C ALA A 140 -11.01 25.41 -14.12
N ALA A 141 -12.07 24.66 -13.81
CA ALA A 141 -13.07 24.29 -14.80
C ALA A 141 -13.54 25.59 -15.42
N SER A 142 -13.00 25.90 -16.60
CA SER A 142 -13.32 27.12 -17.34
C SER A 142 -14.82 27.03 -17.54
N GLY A 143 -15.54 27.93 -16.86
CA GLY A 143 -16.98 27.97 -16.86
C GLY A 143 -17.44 27.90 -18.30
N ARG A 144 -18.16 26.83 -18.64
CA ARG A 144 -18.92 26.78 -19.88
C ARG A 144 -19.96 27.90 -19.78
N ASP A 145 -19.68 28.95 -20.52
CA ASP A 145 -20.60 29.83 -21.23
C ASP A 145 -22.05 29.69 -20.78
N SER A 146 -22.44 30.53 -19.83
CA SER A 146 -23.84 30.94 -19.69
C SER A 146 -24.16 31.83 -20.88
N GLN A 147 -24.57 31.20 -21.99
CA GLN A 147 -25.08 31.90 -23.15
C GLN A 147 -26.48 32.45 -22.80
N PRO A 148 -26.72 33.77 -22.80
CA PRO A 148 -28.06 34.28 -22.60
C PRO A 148 -28.91 33.95 -23.84
N GLN A 149 -30.00 33.22 -23.64
CA GLN A 149 -31.07 33.13 -24.63
C GLN A 149 -31.72 34.51 -24.71
N GLY A 150 -31.40 35.25 -25.78
CA GLY A 150 -32.12 36.45 -26.14
C GLY A 150 -33.55 36.11 -26.55
N SER A 151 -34.50 36.89 -26.05
CA SER A 151 -35.85 37.06 -26.59
C SER A 151 -36.05 38.54 -26.88
#